data_AF-A0A1C6CMP8-F1
#
_entry.id   AF-A0A1C6CMP8-F1
#
_cell.length_a   1.000
_cell.length_b   1.000
_cell.length_c   1.000
_cell.angle_alpha   90.00
_cell.angle_beta   90.00
_cell.angle_gamma   90.00
#
_symmetry.space_group_name_H-M   'P 1'
#
loop_
_entity.id
_entity.type
_entity.pdbx_description
1 polymer ?
#
loop_
_entity_poly.entity_id
_entity_poly.type
_entity_poly.pdbx_seq_one_letter_code
_entity_poly.pdbx_strand_id
1 'polypeptide(L)'
;MYEKLKAVGIEHCFLIGIGAYNGTADDICYDEIRNAQYSFAEHRKDITVVSRLFETMKARGLMKDSFHYYQAGYNEVGKDAAINTAKYVLTTVE
;
A
#
# COMPACT_ATOMS: atom_id res chain seq x y z
N MET A 1 3.36 -10.63 11.80
CA MET A 1 2.76 -11.16 10.55
C MET A 1 3.84 -11.57 9.55
N TYR A 2 4.72 -10.66 9.10
CA TYR A 2 5.77 -10.96 8.11
C TYR A 2 6.62 -12.20 8.43
N GLU A 3 7.18 -12.33 9.64
CA GLU A 3 7.96 -13.52 10.02
C GLU A 3 7.15 -14.84 9.93
N LYS A 4 5.83 -14.77 10.12
CA LYS A 4 4.94 -15.92 9.95
C LYS A 4 4.75 -16.27 8.48
N LEU A 5 4.68 -15.27 7.59
CA LEU A 5 4.66 -15.47 6.14
C LEU A 5 5.96 -16.12 5.65
N LYS A 6 7.11 -15.65 6.15
CA LYS A 6 8.42 -16.28 5.87
C LYS A 6 8.47 -17.73 6.34
N ALA A 7 7.97 -18.00 7.54
CA ALA A 7 7.98 -19.35 8.11
C ALA A 7 7.16 -20.37 7.30
N VAL A 8 6.17 -19.93 6.51
CA VAL A 8 5.37 -20.79 5.63
C VAL A 8 5.84 -20.76 4.16
N GLY A 9 7.02 -20.19 3.89
CA GLY A 9 7.64 -20.22 2.56
C GLY A 9 7.23 -19.08 1.63
N ILE A 10 6.62 -17.99 2.13
CA ILE A 10 6.41 -16.80 1.29
C ILE A 10 7.77 -16.14 1.00
N GLU A 11 8.12 -16.09 -0.29
CA GLU A 11 9.42 -15.61 -0.74
C GLU A 11 9.45 -14.09 -0.84
N HIS A 12 8.38 -13.48 -1.33
CA HIS A 12 8.28 -12.04 -1.59
C HIS A 12 6.88 -11.50 -1.27
N CYS A 13 6.78 -10.28 -0.78
CA CYS A 13 5.52 -9.60 -0.48
C CYS A 13 5.39 -8.29 -1.27
N PHE A 14 4.23 -8.08 -1.89
CA PHE A 14 3.88 -6.81 -2.51
C PHE A 14 3.03 -5.98 -1.56
N LEU A 15 3.51 -4.78 -1.24
CA LEU A 15 2.90 -3.89 -0.26
C LEU A 15 2.17 -2.74 -0.96
N ILE A 16 0.92 -2.53 -0.57
CA ILE A 16 0.15 -1.33 -0.91
C ILE A 16 0.10 -0.46 0.35
N GLY A 17 0.56 0.78 0.27
CA GLY A 17 0.51 1.73 1.37
C GLY A 17 -0.93 2.13 1.71
N ILE A 18 -1.22 2.34 3.00
CA ILE A 18 -2.53 2.86 3.40
C ILE A 18 -2.72 4.32 2.97
N GLY A 19 -3.97 4.75 2.94
CA GLY A 19 -4.32 6.14 2.65
C GLY A 19 -4.36 7.03 3.88
N ALA A 20 -5.19 8.07 3.81
CA ALA A 20 -5.38 9.04 4.88
C ALA A 20 -6.74 8.85 5.57
N TYR A 21 -6.82 9.22 6.84
CA TYR A 21 -8.09 9.32 7.55
C TYR A 21 -8.95 10.48 7.00
N ASN A 22 -10.22 10.21 6.73
CA ASN A 22 -11.17 11.16 6.15
C ASN A 22 -12.30 11.58 7.11
N GLY A 23 -12.20 11.25 8.40
CA GLY A 23 -13.13 11.78 9.39
C GLY A 23 -12.75 13.17 9.90
N THR A 24 -13.46 13.61 10.92
CA THR A 24 -13.37 14.97 11.51
C THR A 24 -12.55 15.02 12.81
N ALA A 25 -12.04 13.89 13.27
CA ALA A 25 -11.20 13.84 14.46
C ALA A 25 -9.78 14.33 14.12
N ASP A 26 -9.37 15.44 14.73
CA ASP A 26 -8.10 16.12 14.43
C ASP A 26 -6.86 15.36 14.95
N ASP A 27 -7.05 14.44 15.89
CA ASP A 27 -5.99 13.63 16.51
C ASP A 27 -5.66 12.34 15.72
N ILE A 28 -6.46 12.00 14.70
CA ILE A 28 -6.23 10.80 13.89
C ILE A 28 -5.38 11.16 12.66
N CYS A 29 -4.12 10.76 12.72
CA CYS A 29 -3.17 10.87 11.62
C CYS A 29 -2.55 9.51 11.30
N TYR A 30 -2.47 9.16 10.00
CA TYR A 30 -1.91 7.88 9.55
C TYR A 30 -0.47 8.01 9.02
N ASP A 31 0.14 9.18 9.16
CA ASP A 31 1.49 9.44 8.63
C ASP A 31 2.54 8.52 9.26
N GLU A 32 2.51 8.35 10.58
CA GLU A 32 3.43 7.46 11.27
C GLU A 32 3.29 6.00 10.80
N ILE A 33 2.06 5.55 10.58
CA ILE A 33 1.77 4.19 10.09
C ILE A 33 2.26 4.03 8.65
N ARG A 34 1.99 5.00 7.76
CA ARG A 34 2.46 4.98 6.37
C ARG A 34 3.99 4.99 6.30
N ASN A 35 4.63 5.85 7.08
CA ASN A 35 6.09 5.92 7.16
C ASN A 35 6.68 4.60 7.66
N ALA A 36 6.05 3.96 8.64
CA ALA A 36 6.45 2.63 9.11
C ALA A 36 6.29 1.56 8.01
N GLN A 37 5.21 1.59 7.21
CA GLN A 37 5.04 0.68 6.07
C GLN A 37 6.17 0.82 5.05
N TYR A 38 6.56 2.05 4.70
CA TYR A 38 7.60 2.30 3.72
C TYR A 38 8.99 2.02 4.25
N SER A 39 9.29 2.44 5.48
CA SER A 39 10.54 2.10 6.15
C SER A 39 10.70 0.57 6.26
N PHE A 40 9.61 -0.15 6.58
CA PHE A 40 9.65 -1.61 6.65
C PHE A 40 10.04 -2.25 5.30
N ALA A 41 9.51 -1.75 4.19
CA ALA A 41 9.88 -2.24 2.85
C ALA A 41 11.31 -1.83 2.45
N GLU A 42 11.77 -0.63 2.81
CA GLU A 42 13.14 -0.18 2.52
C GLU A 42 14.22 -1.04 3.18
N HIS A 43 13.93 -1.59 4.37
CA HIS A 43 14.87 -2.42 5.13
C HIS A 43 14.72 -3.93 4.85
N ARG A 44 13.94 -4.32 3.83
CA ARG A 44 13.63 -5.72 3.49
C ARG A 44 13.61 -5.93 1.97
N LYS A 45 14.61 -6.65 1.45
CA LYS A 45 14.73 -6.94 0.02
C LYS A 45 13.57 -7.74 -0.58
N ASP A 46 12.86 -8.48 0.27
CA ASP A 46 11.75 -9.36 -0.09
C ASP A 46 10.37 -8.70 0.08
N ILE A 47 10.35 -7.37 0.16
CA ILE A 47 9.14 -6.57 0.17
C ILE A 47 9.28 -5.48 -0.89
N THR A 48 8.24 -5.29 -1.70
CA THR A 48 8.21 -4.20 -2.69
C THR A 48 6.94 -3.40 -2.53
N VAL A 49 7.06 -2.08 -2.37
CA VAL A 49 5.91 -1.18 -2.43
C VAL A 49 5.45 -1.08 -3.88
N VAL A 50 4.22 -1.53 -4.16
CA VAL A 50 3.66 -1.55 -5.51
C VAL A 50 2.62 -0.46 -5.75
N SER A 51 2.13 0.19 -4.70
CA SER A 51 1.34 1.42 -4.84
C SER A 51 1.34 2.26 -3.57
N ARG A 52 1.30 3.58 -3.75
CA ARG A 52 1.07 4.60 -2.71
C ARG A 52 -0.19 5.43 -2.98
N LEU A 53 -1.00 5.05 -3.98
CA LEU A 53 -2.06 5.93 -4.48
C LEU A 53 -3.19 6.20 -3.46
N PHE A 54 -3.41 5.31 -2.49
CA PHE A 54 -4.42 5.53 -1.45
C PHE A 54 -4.17 6.81 -0.65
N GLU A 55 -2.93 7.27 -0.54
CA GLU A 55 -2.57 8.54 0.11
C GLU A 55 -3.27 9.76 -0.50
N THR A 56 -3.58 9.68 -1.79
CA THR A 56 -4.14 10.79 -2.57
C THR A 56 -5.66 10.86 -2.51
N MET A 57 -6.32 9.79 -2.04
CA MET A 57 -7.77 9.62 -2.23
C MET A 57 -8.60 10.65 -1.47
N LYS A 58 -8.14 11.07 -0.28
CA LYS A 58 -8.78 12.14 0.50
C LYS A 58 -8.81 13.46 -0.28
N ALA A 59 -7.65 13.91 -0.74
CA ALA A 59 -7.53 15.16 -1.51
C ALA A 59 -8.33 15.13 -2.82
N ARG A 60 -8.55 13.93 -3.37
CA ARG A 60 -9.27 13.71 -4.63
C ARG A 60 -10.76 13.45 -4.45
N GLY A 61 -11.29 13.49 -3.22
CA GLY A 61 -12.70 13.22 -2.95
C GLY A 61 -13.14 11.78 -3.21
N LEU A 62 -12.20 10.83 -3.19
CA LEU A 62 -12.46 9.41 -3.48
C LEU A 62 -12.68 8.56 -2.21
N MET A 63 -12.92 9.21 -1.08
CA MET A 63 -13.26 8.57 0.19
C MET A 63 -14.79 8.44 0.31
N LYS A 64 -15.25 7.21 0.53
CA LYS A 64 -16.69 6.88 0.72
C LYS A 64 -17.18 7.25 2.12
N ASP A 65 -16.33 7.01 3.11
CA ASP A 65 -16.56 7.33 4.50
C ASP A 65 -15.23 7.75 5.15
N SER A 66 -15.14 7.74 6.48
CA SER A 66 -13.92 8.13 7.19
C SER A 66 -12.72 7.19 6.94
N PHE A 67 -12.95 5.96 6.46
CA PHE A 67 -11.97 4.89 6.40
C PHE A 67 -11.83 4.23 5.02
N HIS A 68 -12.90 4.20 4.22
CA HIS A 68 -12.97 3.45 2.97
C HIS A 68 -13.04 4.32 1.73
N TYR A 69 -12.68 3.73 0.60
CA TYR A 69 -12.65 4.39 -0.71
C TYR A 69 -13.89 4.03 -1.53
N TYR A 70 -14.23 4.88 -2.49
CA TYR A 70 -15.13 4.47 -3.58
C TYR A 70 -14.44 3.44 -4.47
N GLN A 71 -15.25 2.66 -5.22
CA GLN A 71 -14.74 1.65 -6.16
C GLN A 71 -13.72 2.23 -7.15
N ALA A 72 -13.90 3.49 -7.58
CA ALA A 72 -12.95 4.17 -8.45
C ALA A 72 -11.54 4.24 -7.84
N GLY A 73 -11.42 4.57 -6.55
CA GLY A 73 -10.13 4.60 -5.85
C GLY A 73 -9.48 3.22 -5.77
N TYR A 74 -10.26 2.17 -5.48
CA TYR A 74 -9.77 0.79 -5.49
C TYR A 74 -9.28 0.35 -6.88
N ASN A 75 -9.99 0.72 -7.95
CA ASN A 75 -9.63 0.37 -9.32
C ASN A 75 -8.30 1.02 -9.72
N GLU A 76 -8.09 2.29 -9.35
CA GLU A 76 -6.85 3.01 -9.65
C GLU A 76 -5.65 2.40 -8.92
N VAL A 77 -5.79 2.13 -7.61
CA VAL A 77 -4.73 1.51 -6.82
C VAL A 77 -4.44 0.09 -7.32
N GLY A 78 -5.49 -0.69 -7.64
CA GLY A 78 -5.34 -2.04 -8.18
C GLY A 78 -4.59 -2.05 -9.51
N LYS A 79 -4.89 -1.10 -10.41
CA LYS A 79 -4.18 -0.95 -11.69
C LYS A 79 -2.70 -0.60 -11.48
N ASP A 80 -2.40 0.37 -10.61
CA ASP A 80 -1.02 0.76 -10.31
C ASP A 80 -0.22 -0.38 -9.67
N ALA A 81 -0.82 -1.04 -8.67
CA ALA A 81 -0.24 -2.20 -8.01
C ALA A 81 0.05 -3.34 -9.00
N ALA A 82 -0.88 -3.63 -9.91
CA ALA A 82 -0.68 -4.66 -10.93
C ALA A 82 0.46 -4.31 -11.89
N ILE A 83 0.53 -3.06 -12.37
CA ILE A 83 1.59 -2.60 -13.27
C ILE A 83 2.95 -2.71 -12.59
N ASN A 84 3.09 -2.26 -11.34
CA ASN A 84 4.36 -2.27 -10.64
C ASN A 84 4.78 -3.68 -10.19
N THR A 85 3.82 -4.53 -9.85
CA THR A 85 4.06 -5.98 -9.63
C THR A 85 4.58 -6.64 -10.90
N ALA A 86 3.93 -6.40 -12.05
CA ALA A 86 4.34 -6.96 -13.33
C ALA A 86 5.76 -6.50 -13.71
N LYS A 87 6.08 -5.21 -13.52
CA LYS A 87 7.44 -4.69 -13.73
C LYS A 87 8.45 -5.44 -12.87
N TYR A 88 8.20 -5.57 -11.57
CA TYR A 88 9.09 -6.28 -10.65
C TYR A 88 9.37 -7.70 -11.14
N VAL A 89 8.31 -8.47 -11.43
CA VAL A 89 8.42 -9.85 -11.88
C VAL A 89 9.21 -9.94 -13.18
N LEU A 90 8.85 -9.14 -14.19
CA LEU A 90 9.51 -9.18 -15.50
C LEU A 90 10.99 -8.74 -15.46
N THR A 91 11.38 -7.91 -14.49
CA THR A 91 12.79 -7.48 -14.32
C THR A 91 13.61 -8.44 -13.45
N THR A 92 12.96 -9.38 -12.78
CA THR A 92 13.61 -10.35 -11.87
C THR A 92 13.63 -11.78 -12.41
N VAL A 93 13.05 -12.03 -13.60
CA VAL A 93 13.26 -13.28 -14.33
C VAL A 93 14.62 -13.22 -15.03
N GLU A 94 15.59 -13.98 -14.51
CA GLU A 94 16.81 -14.37 -15.23
C GLU A 94 16.50 -15.45 -16.28
#